data_AF-A0A7C1KYC1-F1
#
_entry.id   AF-A0A7C1KYC1-F1
#
_cell.length_a   1.000
_cell.length_b   1.000
_cell.length_c   1.000
_cell.angle_alpha   90.00
_cell.angle_beta   90.00
_cell.angle_gamma   90.00
#
_symmetry.space_group_name_H-M   'P 1'
#
loop_
_entity.id
_entity.type
_entity.pdbx_description
1 polymer ?
#
loop_
_entity_poly.entity_id
_entity_poly.type
_entity_poly.pdbx_seq_one_letter_code
_entity_poly.pdbx_strand_id
1 'polypeptide(L)'
;MKFGYYLLLASFVQCMPLHGTSKYFIAIKRNTGNLATVLNDLSNYTPLVPPKGKFYADPMLVQHNGVNYIFFEDYNYKKGRIVYVTVDKDLNISPLKAALDLSYHVSFPYIFEEKGKFYMIPESAGASEVALFEAVQFPDKWKKVATLLRPGWYGDSILFKHGEYYWIFTSKDSVADLHIYYSKNMFSGFQPHPINTEKVQGR
;
A
#
# COMPACT_ATOMS: atom_id res chain seq x y z
N MET A 1 -12.23 -13.00 12.91
CA MET A 1 -10.75 -12.93 12.90
C MET A 1 -10.27 -12.81 14.34
N LYS A 2 -9.51 -13.78 14.85
CA LYS A 2 -8.85 -13.66 16.16
C LYS A 2 -7.66 -12.73 16.00
N PHE A 3 -7.64 -11.67 16.80
CA PHE A 3 -6.67 -10.60 16.66
C PHE A 3 -5.32 -10.97 17.31
N GLY A 4 -4.47 -11.71 16.60
CA GLY A 4 -3.13 -12.12 17.07
C GLY A 4 -2.07 -11.04 16.80
N TYR A 5 -1.24 -10.76 17.81
CA TYR A 5 -0.05 -9.87 17.83
C TYR A 5 0.29 -9.18 16.50
N TYR A 6 -0.12 -7.91 16.33
CA TYR A 6 0.08 -7.17 15.08
C TYR A 6 1.45 -6.49 15.01
N LEU A 7 1.88 -6.12 13.81
CA LEU A 7 2.83 -5.01 13.65
C LEU A 7 2.02 -3.72 13.46
N LEU A 8 2.46 -2.64 14.09
CA LEU A 8 2.09 -1.29 13.70
C LEU A 8 3.12 -0.82 12.66
N LEU A 9 2.62 -0.36 11.51
CA LEU A 9 3.41 0.26 10.47
C LEU A 9 3.03 1.73 10.38
N ALA A 10 4.02 2.60 10.44
CA ALA A 10 3.85 4.01 10.17
C ALA A 10 5.07 4.50 9.38
N SER A 11 4.81 5.27 8.32
CA SER A 11 5.83 6.11 7.71
C SER A 11 5.98 7.36 8.57
N PHE A 12 7.17 7.59 9.11
CA PHE A 12 7.47 8.81 9.84
C PHE A 12 8.23 9.80 8.96
N VAL A 13 7.85 11.06 9.05
CA VAL A 13 8.68 12.18 8.63
C VAL A 13 9.69 12.44 9.74
N GLN A 14 10.98 12.32 9.46
CA GLN A 14 11.99 12.74 10.43
C GLN A 14 11.99 14.28 10.49
N CYS A 15 11.58 14.85 11.63
CA CYS A 15 11.47 16.30 11.82
C CYS A 15 12.82 17.01 12.10
N MET A 16 13.94 16.28 12.14
CA MET A 16 15.28 16.86 12.30
C MET A 16 16.28 16.29 11.30
N PRO A 17 17.05 17.13 10.60
CA PRO A 17 18.05 16.68 9.64
C PRO A 17 19.26 16.12 10.40
N LEU A 18 19.37 14.80 10.51
CA LEU A 18 20.68 14.17 10.61
C LEU A 18 21.29 14.25 9.21
N HIS A 19 22.30 15.12 9.07
CA HIS A 19 23.01 15.42 7.83
C HIS A 19 23.17 14.17 6.94
N GLY A 20 22.49 14.15 5.79
CA GLY A 20 22.67 13.13 4.75
C GLY A 20 21.72 11.92 4.78
N THR A 21 20.72 11.88 5.66
CA THR A 21 19.70 10.81 5.72
C THR A 21 18.40 11.19 4.98
N SER A 22 17.66 10.19 4.50
CA SER A 22 16.39 10.36 3.77
C SER A 22 15.27 10.94 4.64
N LYS A 23 14.35 11.71 4.04
CA LYS A 23 13.19 12.30 4.72
C LYS A 23 12.16 11.29 5.23
N TYR A 24 12.04 10.11 4.61
CA TYR A 24 11.04 9.10 4.96
C TYR A 24 11.66 7.71 5.12
N PHE A 25 11.26 7.03 6.20
CA PHE A 25 11.64 5.66 6.52
C PHE A 25 10.42 4.92 7.07
N ILE A 26 10.53 3.59 7.18
CA ILE A 26 9.47 2.76 7.76
C ILE A 26 9.83 2.45 9.21
N ALA A 27 8.94 2.77 10.14
CA ALA A 27 9.04 2.32 11.51
C ALA A 27 8.21 1.07 11.74
N ILE A 28 8.83 0.08 12.36
CA ILE A 28 8.21 -1.21 12.67
C ILE A 28 8.09 -1.32 14.18
N LYS A 29 6.87 -1.46 14.69
CA LYS A 29 6.64 -1.68 16.13
C LYS A 29 5.72 -2.86 16.35
N ARG A 30 5.96 -3.62 17.42
CA ARG A 30 5.04 -4.69 17.84
C ARG A 30 3.78 -4.09 18.46
N ASN A 31 2.63 -4.54 18.01
CA ASN A 31 1.35 -4.33 18.67
C ASN A 31 1.24 -5.28 19.86
N THR A 32 1.16 -4.69 21.05
CA THR A 32 1.02 -5.40 22.33
C THR A 32 -0.43 -5.76 22.66
N GLY A 33 -1.36 -5.56 21.74
CA GLY A 33 -2.79 -5.90 21.87
C GLY A 33 -3.68 -4.70 22.24
N ASN A 34 -3.09 -3.58 22.67
CA ASN A 34 -3.81 -2.32 22.87
C ASN A 34 -3.36 -1.29 21.83
N LEU A 35 -4.16 -1.13 20.77
CA LEU A 35 -3.86 -0.19 19.69
C LEU A 35 -3.73 1.26 20.18
N ALA A 36 -4.56 1.70 21.13
CA ALA A 36 -4.47 3.05 21.67
C ALA A 36 -3.14 3.29 22.38
N THR A 37 -2.69 2.31 23.19
CA THR A 37 -1.36 2.37 23.84
C THR A 37 -0.23 2.40 22.81
N VAL A 38 -0.30 1.54 21.78
CA VAL A 38 0.74 1.44 20.75
C VAL A 38 0.80 2.69 19.87
N LEU A 39 -0.34 3.34 19.60
CA LEU A 39 -0.41 4.58 18.81
C LEU A 39 0.01 5.81 19.62
N ASN A 40 -0.27 5.83 20.93
CA ASN A 40 0.09 6.95 21.81
C ASN A 40 1.55 6.92 22.27
N ASP A 41 2.21 5.76 22.20
CA ASP A 41 3.63 5.61 22.45
C ASP A 41 4.35 5.26 21.16
N LEU A 42 5.07 6.22 20.58
CA LEU A 42 5.87 6.02 19.37
C LEU A 42 7.34 5.68 19.67
N SER A 43 7.68 5.39 20.93
CA SER A 43 9.03 4.92 21.29
C SER A 43 9.23 3.44 20.89
N ASN A 44 10.48 2.96 20.90
CA ASN A 44 10.84 1.54 20.74
C ASN A 44 10.41 0.89 19.41
N TYR A 45 10.47 1.65 18.31
CA TYR A 45 10.34 1.08 16.96
C TYR A 45 11.69 0.59 16.44
N THR A 46 11.64 -0.41 15.55
CA THR A 46 12.78 -0.81 14.71
C THR A 46 12.71 -0.01 13.39
N PRO A 47 13.69 0.86 13.09
CA PRO A 47 13.70 1.59 11.84
C PRO A 47 14.20 0.73 10.67
N LEU A 48 13.49 0.81 9.55
CA LEU A 48 13.99 0.40 8.24
C LEU A 48 14.36 1.66 7.44
N VAL A 49 15.64 2.01 7.49
CA VAL A 49 16.18 3.25 6.91
C VAL A 49 16.63 3.02 5.47
N PRO A 50 16.19 3.82 4.50
CA PRO A 50 16.68 3.75 3.12
C PRO A 50 18.12 4.29 3.01
N PRO A 51 18.90 3.82 2.03
CA PRO A 51 20.20 4.43 1.72
C PRO A 51 20.02 5.85 1.18
N LYS A 52 21.11 6.63 1.15
CA LYS A 52 21.11 8.01 0.62
C LYS A 52 20.56 8.06 -0.80
N GLY A 53 19.73 9.06 -1.09
CA GLY A 53 19.12 9.26 -2.40
C GLY A 53 17.89 8.39 -2.66
N LYS A 54 17.31 7.79 -1.61
CA LYS A 54 16.04 7.06 -1.67
C LYS A 54 15.13 7.42 -0.51
N PHE A 55 13.84 7.16 -0.61
CA PHE A 55 12.94 7.12 0.54
C PHE A 55 12.07 5.86 0.53
N TYR A 56 11.59 5.45 1.71
CA TYR A 56 10.60 4.37 1.85
C TYR A 56 9.24 4.92 2.33
N ALA A 57 8.18 4.57 1.62
CA ALA A 57 6.82 5.08 1.87
C ALA A 57 5.74 4.01 1.68
N ASP A 58 4.52 4.34 2.11
CA ASP A 58 3.31 3.53 1.95
C ASP A 58 3.44 2.06 2.38
N PRO A 59 3.84 1.79 3.63
CA PRO A 59 4.01 0.44 4.12
C PRO A 59 2.66 -0.29 4.23
N MET A 60 2.59 -1.49 3.64
CA MET A 60 1.45 -2.41 3.70
C MET A 60 1.88 -3.73 4.36
N LEU A 61 1.26 -4.06 5.50
CA LEU A 61 1.48 -5.34 6.21
C LEU A 61 0.59 -6.42 5.60
N VAL A 62 1.19 -7.52 5.18
CA VAL A 62 0.47 -8.73 4.75
C VAL A 62 0.99 -9.92 5.56
N GLN A 63 0.09 -10.66 6.19
CA GLN A 63 0.44 -11.89 6.91
C GLN A 63 0.05 -13.09 6.06
N HIS A 64 0.99 -14.00 5.81
CA HIS A 64 0.73 -15.22 5.06
C HIS A 64 1.61 -16.36 5.57
N ASN A 65 0.99 -17.52 5.84
CA ASN A 65 1.67 -18.73 6.37
C ASN A 65 2.57 -18.45 7.59
N GLY A 66 2.13 -17.58 8.50
CA GLY A 66 2.88 -17.23 9.71
C GLY A 66 4.06 -16.27 9.49
N VAL A 67 4.23 -15.74 8.27
CA VAL A 67 5.26 -14.76 7.93
C VAL A 67 4.63 -13.38 7.77
N ASN A 68 5.25 -12.36 8.37
CA ASN A 68 4.88 -10.96 8.19
C ASN A 68 5.66 -10.38 7.01
N TYR A 69 4.96 -9.99 5.95
CA TYR A 69 5.51 -9.27 4.81
C TYR A 69 5.16 -7.79 4.94
N ILE A 70 6.13 -6.93 4.69
CA ILE A 70 5.94 -5.48 4.67
C ILE A 70 6.30 -5.03 3.27
N PHE A 71 5.28 -4.69 2.48
CA PHE A 71 5.42 -4.12 1.14
C PHE A 71 5.46 -2.61 1.24
N PHE A 72 6.22 -1.94 0.38
CA PHE A 72 6.34 -0.49 0.41
C PHE A 72 6.96 0.04 -0.89
N GLU A 73 6.87 1.36 -1.08
CA GLU A 73 7.55 2.07 -2.14
C GLU A 73 9.04 2.24 -1.83
N ASP A 74 9.92 1.83 -2.76
CA ASP A 74 11.35 2.18 -2.83
C ASP A 74 11.55 3.28 -3.88
N TYR A 75 11.46 4.54 -3.47
CA TYR A 75 11.56 5.70 -4.36
C TYR A 75 12.98 6.24 -4.42
N ASN A 76 13.50 6.49 -5.62
CA ASN A 76 14.86 7.02 -5.83
C ASN A 76 14.91 8.48 -6.34
N TYR A 77 13.87 9.28 -6.11
CA TYR A 77 13.70 10.64 -6.66
C TYR A 77 13.53 10.73 -8.18
N LYS A 78 13.46 9.60 -8.88
CA LYS A 78 13.11 9.50 -10.30
C LYS A 78 11.93 8.59 -10.55
N LYS A 79 11.87 7.46 -9.84
CA LYS A 79 10.86 6.41 -10.02
C LYS A 79 10.70 5.60 -8.73
N GLY A 80 9.45 5.26 -8.42
CA GLY A 80 9.05 4.34 -7.36
C GLY A 80 8.86 2.93 -7.91
N ARG A 81 9.17 1.95 -7.09
CA ARG A 81 8.87 0.54 -7.32
C ARG A 81 8.40 -0.08 -6.02
N ILE A 82 7.66 -1.18 -6.10
CA ILE A 82 7.22 -1.90 -4.90
C ILE A 82 8.27 -2.93 -4.52
N VAL A 83 8.72 -2.87 -3.28
CA VAL A 83 9.61 -3.83 -2.65
C VAL A 83 8.94 -4.43 -1.43
N TYR A 84 9.53 -5.49 -0.89
CA TYR A 84 9.13 -6.06 0.39
C TYR A 84 10.31 -6.51 1.23
N VAL A 85 10.05 -6.61 2.53
CA VAL A 85 10.86 -7.34 3.52
C VAL A 85 9.96 -8.29 4.30
N THR A 86 10.54 -9.30 4.93
CA THR A 86 9.87 -10.09 5.96
C THR A 86 10.36 -9.67 7.34
N VAL A 87 9.48 -9.71 8.33
CA VAL A 87 9.82 -9.44 9.74
C VAL A 87 9.46 -10.64 10.59
N ASP A 88 10.44 -11.18 11.30
CA ASP A 88 10.25 -12.32 12.17
C ASP A 88 9.69 -11.93 13.55
N LYS A 89 9.53 -12.93 14.42
CA LYS A 89 8.99 -12.75 15.77
C LYS A 89 9.90 -11.92 16.68
N ASP A 90 11.15 -11.67 16.33
CA ASP A 90 12.14 -10.92 17.12
C ASP A 90 12.43 -9.54 16.50
N LEU A 91 11.62 -9.14 15.50
CA LEU A 91 11.78 -7.91 14.70
C LEU A 91 13.04 -7.88 13.83
N ASN A 92 13.63 -9.03 13.51
CA ASN A 92 14.68 -9.09 12.50
C ASN A 92 14.05 -8.88 11.11
N ILE A 93 14.65 -7.98 10.34
CA ILE A 93 14.19 -7.59 9.01
C ILE A 93 15.04 -8.31 7.97
N SER A 94 14.40 -8.97 7.00
CA SER A 94 15.12 -9.59 5.89
C SER A 94 15.75 -8.56 4.94
N PRO A 95 16.69 -8.97 4.07
CA PRO A 95 17.07 -8.15 2.93
C PRO A 95 15.86 -7.76 2.07
N LEU A 96 15.95 -6.57 1.47
CA LEU A 96 15.00 -6.03 0.51
C LEU A 96 14.89 -6.91 -0.74
N LYS A 97 13.66 -7.15 -1.19
CA LYS A 97 13.37 -7.85 -2.45
C LYS A 97 12.36 -7.06 -3.28
N ALA A 98 12.48 -7.12 -4.60
CA ALA A 98 11.50 -6.48 -5.49
C ALA A 98 10.19 -7.28 -5.52
N ALA A 99 9.06 -6.59 -5.45
CA ALA A 99 7.74 -7.18 -5.69
C ALA A 99 7.19 -6.75 -7.06
N LEU A 100 7.30 -5.46 -7.41
CA LEU A 100 6.79 -4.92 -8.67
C LEU A 100 7.69 -3.77 -9.16
N ASP A 101 8.33 -3.97 -10.31
CA ASP A 101 9.24 -3.01 -10.93
C ASP A 101 8.86 -2.83 -12.41
N LEU A 102 7.99 -1.85 -12.70
CA LEU A 102 7.44 -1.59 -14.04
C LEU A 102 8.27 -0.54 -14.78
N SER A 103 8.03 -0.27 -16.06
CA SER A 103 8.76 0.80 -16.77
C SER A 103 8.43 2.22 -16.26
N TYR A 104 7.34 2.36 -15.51
CA TYR A 104 6.84 3.61 -14.93
C TYR A 104 6.81 3.56 -13.40
N HIS A 105 6.59 4.72 -12.77
CA HIS A 105 6.48 4.86 -11.32
C HIS A 105 5.26 4.12 -10.76
N VAL A 106 5.48 3.36 -9.68
CA VAL A 106 4.41 2.76 -8.87
C VAL A 106 4.70 2.98 -7.38
N SER A 107 3.64 3.26 -6.61
CA SER A 107 3.64 3.53 -5.17
C SER A 107 2.41 2.88 -4.52
N PHE A 108 2.14 3.15 -3.24
CA PHE A 108 0.95 2.71 -2.50
C PHE A 108 0.48 1.26 -2.82
N PRO A 109 1.22 0.22 -2.40
CA PRO A 109 0.92 -1.17 -2.74
C PRO A 109 -0.27 -1.70 -1.95
N TYR A 110 -1.49 -1.35 -2.33
CA TYR A 110 -2.69 -1.90 -1.68
C TYR A 110 -2.83 -3.39 -2.00
N ILE A 111 -2.59 -4.25 -1.02
CA ILE A 111 -2.64 -5.71 -1.17
C ILE A 111 -3.78 -6.28 -0.34
N PHE A 112 -4.55 -7.19 -0.94
CA PHE A 112 -5.65 -7.88 -0.27
C PHE A 112 -5.79 -9.32 -0.78
N GLU A 113 -6.50 -10.15 -0.01
CA GLU A 113 -6.82 -11.52 -0.38
C GLU A 113 -8.29 -11.64 -0.79
N GLU A 114 -8.57 -12.31 -1.90
CA GLU A 114 -9.91 -12.68 -2.33
C GLU A 114 -9.88 -14.12 -2.83
N LYS A 115 -10.75 -14.98 -2.28
CA LYS A 115 -10.90 -16.39 -2.68
C LYS A 115 -9.58 -17.17 -2.72
N GLY A 116 -8.71 -16.97 -1.71
CA GLY A 116 -7.44 -17.67 -1.57
C GLY A 116 -6.32 -17.16 -2.49
N LYS A 117 -6.51 -16.01 -3.15
CA LYS A 117 -5.53 -15.40 -4.03
C LYS A 117 -5.19 -13.99 -3.55
N PHE A 118 -3.93 -13.61 -3.70
CA PHE A 118 -3.47 -12.25 -3.43
C PHE A 118 -3.61 -11.37 -4.65
N TYR A 119 -4.10 -10.16 -4.40
CA TYR A 119 -4.23 -9.11 -5.38
C TYR A 119 -3.51 -7.85 -4.90
N MET A 120 -2.98 -7.08 -5.85
CA MET A 120 -2.34 -5.79 -5.60
C MET A 120 -2.92 -4.73 -6.51
N ILE A 121 -3.27 -3.58 -5.95
CA ILE A 121 -3.53 -2.33 -6.67
C ILE A 121 -2.44 -1.35 -6.25
N PRO A 122 -1.37 -1.19 -7.06
CA PRO A 122 -0.44 -0.09 -6.84
C PRO A 122 -1.09 1.22 -7.30
N GLU A 123 -0.69 2.34 -6.70
CA GLU A 123 -0.88 3.63 -7.38
C GLU A 123 -0.02 3.64 -8.66
N SER A 124 -0.68 3.85 -9.81
CA SER A 124 -0.06 3.80 -11.13
C SER A 124 -0.46 5.00 -12.00
N ALA A 125 -0.48 6.21 -11.41
CA ALA A 125 -0.89 7.44 -12.10
C ALA A 125 -0.18 7.67 -13.45
N GLY A 126 1.10 7.29 -13.57
CA GLY A 126 1.88 7.39 -14.81
C GLY A 126 1.37 6.51 -15.96
N ALA A 127 0.54 5.50 -15.70
CA ALA A 127 -0.11 4.65 -16.70
C ALA A 127 -1.57 5.07 -16.99
N SER A 128 -2.06 6.13 -16.37
CA SER A 128 -3.42 6.66 -16.50
C SER A 128 -4.54 5.63 -16.23
N GLU A 129 -4.33 4.77 -15.25
CA GLU A 129 -5.25 3.69 -14.91
C GLU A 129 -5.18 3.28 -13.44
N VAL A 130 -6.24 2.62 -12.97
CA VAL A 130 -6.20 1.74 -11.79
C VAL A 130 -6.07 0.31 -12.28
N ALA A 131 -4.89 -0.28 -12.07
CA ALA A 131 -4.59 -1.65 -12.50
C ALA A 131 -4.72 -2.65 -11.34
N LEU A 132 -5.29 -3.81 -11.62
CA LEU A 132 -5.36 -4.93 -10.69
C LEU A 132 -4.33 -5.98 -11.09
N PHE A 133 -3.45 -6.33 -10.16
CA PHE A 133 -2.49 -7.41 -10.30
C PHE A 133 -2.90 -8.60 -9.44
N GLU A 134 -2.73 -9.82 -9.96
CA GLU A 134 -2.86 -11.08 -9.22
C GLU A 134 -1.46 -11.65 -8.98
N ALA A 135 -1.19 -12.15 -7.77
CA ALA A 135 0.02 -12.90 -7.50
C ALA A 135 -0.03 -14.24 -8.25
N VAL A 136 0.87 -14.42 -9.22
CA VAL A 136 1.15 -15.75 -9.81
C VAL A 136 1.90 -16.61 -8.81
N GLN A 137 2.80 -15.98 -8.05
CA GLN A 137 3.52 -16.57 -6.93
C GLN A 137 3.73 -15.46 -5.92
N PHE A 138 3.05 -15.54 -4.78
CA PHE A 138 3.24 -14.59 -3.70
C PHE A 138 4.61 -14.84 -3.03
N PRO A 139 5.38 -13.80 -2.66
CA PRO A 139 5.05 -12.37 -2.64
C PRO A 139 5.51 -11.55 -3.86
N ASP A 140 6.21 -12.12 -4.84
CA ASP A 140 7.05 -11.33 -5.76
C ASP A 140 6.86 -11.57 -7.26
N LYS A 141 5.93 -12.46 -7.66
CA LYS A 141 5.53 -12.60 -9.06
C LYS A 141 4.08 -12.19 -9.23
N TRP A 142 3.88 -11.07 -9.91
CA TRP A 142 2.58 -10.46 -10.14
C TRP A 142 2.28 -10.36 -11.63
N LYS A 143 1.03 -10.59 -12.02
CA LYS A 143 0.53 -10.36 -13.37
C LYS A 143 -0.63 -9.38 -13.33
N LYS A 144 -0.65 -8.40 -14.23
CA LYS A 144 -1.83 -7.55 -14.40
C LYS A 144 -2.97 -8.41 -14.95
N VAL A 145 -4.12 -8.42 -14.27
CA VAL A 145 -5.30 -9.21 -14.64
C VAL A 145 -6.48 -8.35 -15.08
N ALA A 146 -6.52 -7.07 -14.71
CA ALA A 146 -7.55 -6.14 -15.14
C ALA A 146 -7.08 -4.68 -15.11
N THR A 147 -7.75 -3.84 -15.89
CA THR A 147 -7.77 -2.39 -15.70
C THR A 147 -9.15 -2.03 -15.18
N LEU A 148 -9.23 -1.55 -13.93
CA LEU A 148 -10.49 -1.28 -13.24
C LEU A 148 -11.08 0.07 -13.63
N LEU A 149 -10.23 1.09 -13.76
CA LEU A 149 -10.59 2.46 -14.14
C LEU A 149 -9.58 2.99 -15.17
N ARG A 150 -10.07 3.65 -16.22
CA ARG A 150 -9.29 4.34 -17.26
C ARG A 150 -10.20 5.20 -18.16
N PRO A 151 -9.65 6.23 -18.83
CA PRO A 151 -8.39 6.90 -18.51
C PRO A 151 -8.55 7.81 -17.28
N GLY A 152 -7.46 8.39 -16.80
CA GLY A 152 -7.48 9.42 -15.75
C GLY A 152 -6.24 9.39 -14.86
N TRP A 153 -6.12 10.40 -14.00
CA TRP A 153 -5.17 10.36 -12.88
C TRP A 153 -5.91 9.78 -11.68
N TYR A 154 -5.36 8.73 -11.09
CA TYR A 154 -5.90 8.06 -9.90
C TYR A 154 -4.78 7.84 -8.90
N GLY A 155 -5.00 8.26 -7.66
CA GLY A 155 -4.07 8.10 -6.54
C GLY A 155 -4.67 7.28 -5.40
N ASP A 156 -3.81 6.59 -4.65
CA ASP A 156 -4.13 5.85 -3.42
C ASP A 156 -5.38 4.94 -3.51
N SER A 157 -5.55 4.20 -4.61
CA SER A 157 -6.76 3.40 -4.84
C SER A 157 -6.85 2.18 -3.92
N ILE A 158 -7.98 2.01 -3.24
CA ILE A 158 -8.32 0.79 -2.47
C ILE A 158 -9.54 0.11 -3.08
N LEU A 159 -9.63 -1.22 -2.90
CA LEU A 159 -10.73 -2.04 -3.40
C LEU A 159 -11.21 -3.01 -2.31
N PHE A 160 -12.48 -2.97 -1.96
CA PHE A 160 -13.04 -3.87 -0.95
C PHE A 160 -14.47 -4.28 -1.29
N LYS A 161 -14.89 -5.44 -0.76
CA LYS A 161 -16.26 -5.93 -0.92
C LYS A 161 -17.12 -5.47 0.26
N HIS A 162 -18.29 -4.92 -0.04
CA HIS A 162 -19.32 -4.61 0.96
C HIS A 162 -20.71 -4.91 0.37
N GLY A 163 -21.41 -5.85 1.01
CA GLY A 163 -22.62 -6.44 0.46
C GLY A 163 -22.36 -7.17 -0.86
N GLU A 164 -23.22 -6.92 -1.85
CA GLU A 164 -23.15 -7.52 -3.18
C GLU A 164 -22.19 -6.80 -4.14
N TYR A 165 -21.53 -5.73 -3.68
CA TYR A 165 -20.69 -4.87 -4.51
C TYR A 165 -19.24 -4.87 -4.05
N TYR A 166 -18.36 -4.71 -5.03
CA TYR A 166 -16.99 -4.27 -4.87
C TYR A 166 -16.95 -2.75 -5.04
N TRP A 167 -16.20 -2.09 -4.16
CA TRP A 167 -16.10 -0.64 -4.07
C TRP A 167 -14.65 -0.21 -4.28
N ILE A 168 -14.42 0.76 -5.15
CA ILE A 168 -13.14 1.44 -5.30
C ILE A 168 -13.27 2.83 -4.69
N PHE A 169 -12.36 3.15 -3.78
CA PHE A 169 -12.17 4.50 -3.27
C PHE A 169 -10.81 4.96 -3.75
N THR A 170 -10.74 6.14 -4.36
CA THR A 170 -9.51 6.65 -4.98
C THR A 170 -9.54 8.17 -5.05
N SER A 171 -8.38 8.81 -4.91
CA SER A 171 -8.23 10.20 -5.31
C SER A 171 -8.22 10.30 -6.83
N LYS A 172 -8.87 11.32 -7.41
CA LYS A 172 -8.94 11.53 -8.87
C LYS A 172 -8.70 13.00 -9.21
N ASP A 173 -7.95 13.27 -10.27
CA ASP A 173 -7.51 14.61 -10.74
C ASP A 173 -6.68 15.44 -9.73
N SER A 174 -6.86 15.25 -8.43
CA SER A 174 -6.02 15.77 -7.35
C SER A 174 -6.03 14.83 -6.13
N VAL A 175 -5.01 14.94 -5.27
CA VAL A 175 -4.88 14.13 -4.04
C VAL A 175 -6.06 14.28 -3.08
N ALA A 176 -6.73 15.45 -3.09
CA ALA A 176 -7.80 15.80 -2.16
C ALA A 176 -9.20 15.56 -2.75
N ASP A 177 -9.33 14.99 -3.94
CA ASP A 177 -10.63 14.81 -4.60
C ASP A 177 -11.03 13.33 -4.63
N LEU A 178 -11.78 12.91 -3.62
CA LEU A 178 -12.17 11.52 -3.41
C LEU A 178 -13.31 11.13 -4.33
N HIS A 179 -13.09 10.07 -5.09
CA HIS A 179 -14.07 9.45 -5.95
C HIS A 179 -14.35 8.01 -5.52
N ILE A 180 -15.63 7.64 -5.60
CA ILE A 180 -16.10 6.29 -5.29
C ILE A 180 -16.67 5.66 -6.56
N TYR A 181 -16.31 4.39 -6.79
CA TYR A 181 -16.86 3.57 -7.85
C TYR A 181 -17.32 2.23 -7.29
N TYR A 182 -18.27 1.59 -7.97
CA TYR A 182 -18.78 0.29 -7.54
C TYR A 182 -19.09 -0.64 -8.72
N SER A 183 -18.98 -1.95 -8.48
CA SER A 183 -19.32 -3.00 -9.45
C SER A 183 -19.77 -4.26 -8.72
N LYS A 184 -20.60 -5.10 -9.36
CA LYS A 184 -20.85 -6.48 -8.87
C LYS A 184 -19.71 -7.45 -9.20
N ASN A 185 -18.78 -7.03 -10.06
CA ASN A 185 -17.64 -7.82 -10.51
C ASN A 185 -16.33 -7.11 -10.15
N MET A 186 -15.47 -7.78 -9.38
CA MET A 186 -14.17 -7.26 -8.95
C MET A 186 -13.24 -6.87 -10.11
N PHE A 187 -13.41 -7.49 -11.27
CA PHE A 187 -12.47 -7.35 -12.39
C PHE A 187 -12.87 -6.28 -13.41
N SER A 188 -14.11 -5.77 -13.37
CA SER A 188 -14.61 -4.88 -14.43
C SER A 188 -15.95 -4.26 -14.08
N GLY A 189 -16.38 -3.26 -14.87
CA GLY A 189 -17.75 -2.74 -14.82
C GLY A 189 -17.98 -1.76 -13.67
N PHE A 190 -16.91 -1.14 -13.17
CA PHE A 190 -16.99 -0.10 -12.16
C PHE A 190 -17.68 1.14 -12.71
N GLN A 191 -18.72 1.59 -12.00
CA GLN A 191 -19.48 2.79 -12.32
C GLN A 191 -19.28 3.83 -11.23
N PRO A 192 -19.24 5.13 -11.56
CA PRO A 192 -19.10 6.19 -10.56
C PRO A 192 -20.32 6.21 -9.63
N HIS A 193 -20.08 6.40 -8.34
CA HIS A 193 -21.15 6.61 -7.38
C HIS A 193 -21.75 8.02 -7.55
N PRO A 194 -23.08 8.20 -7.41
CA PRO A 194 -23.72 9.52 -7.56
C PRO A 194 -23.11 10.61 -6.65
N ILE A 195 -22.63 10.25 -5.45
CA ILE A 195 -22.01 11.20 -4.51
C ILE A 195 -20.79 11.94 -5.08
N ASN A 196 -20.15 11.41 -6.13
CA ASN A 196 -19.00 12.06 -6.76
C ASN A 196 -19.37 13.45 -7.34
N THR A 197 -20.65 13.74 -7.59
CA THR A 197 -21.09 15.06 -8.05
C THR A 197 -21.00 16.14 -6.96
N GLU A 198 -20.92 15.74 -5.69
CA GLU A 198 -20.90 16.65 -4.54
C GLU A 198 -19.49 17.11 -4.15
N LYS A 199 -18.45 16.64 -4.88
CA LYS A 199 -17.02 16.87 -4.57
C LYS A 199 -16.69 16.56 -3.11
N VAL A 200 -16.49 15.28 -2.83
CA VAL A 200 -16.07 14.82 -1.51
C VAL A 200 -14.58 15.08 -1.36
N GLN A 201 -14.18 15.80 -0.31
CA GLN A 201 -12.77 15.96 -0.01
C GLN A 201 -12.18 14.63 0.49
N GLY A 202 -11.12 14.19 -0.18
CA GLY A 202 -10.18 13.19 0.31
C GLY A 202 -9.17 13.79 1.29
N ARG A 203 -8.07 13.07 1.51
CA ARG A 203 -6.95 13.40 2.44
C ARG A 203 -6.71 14.89 2.70
#